data_AF-D2QIV1-F1
#
_entry.id   AF-D2QIV1-F1
#
_cell.length_a   1.000
_cell.length_b   1.000
_cell.length_c   1.000
_cell.angle_alpha   90.00
_cell.angle_beta   90.00
_cell.angle_gamma   90.00
#
_symmetry.space_group_name_H-M   'P 1'
#
loop_
_entity.id
_entity.type
_entity.pdbx_description
1 polymer ?
#
loop_
_entity_poly.entity_id
_entity_poly.type
_entity_poly.pdbx_seq_one_letter_code
_entity_poly.pdbx_strand_id
1 'polypeptide(L)'
;MELKPFLLLSAILGMTCLGCTPDVAPKVDYDQVSIKVMGDLVPQLVGTWKLRQVRVNPQGPNRINRLNLTKDSTFRDLATLTIVPAVKPRTLPKDPRRSEYDGTIEYGNKTYPIQFDIWPGTWVYSGKGPQAFLLFSYRFPDGLHTIEPEEEFLEKLGLINETFSLETTLGQPTMKWVGLNRGIDQIDFVKQ
;
A
#
# COMPACT_ATOMS: atom_id res chain seq x y z
N MET A 1 -78.24 16.30 -39.31
CA MET A 1 -77.77 15.49 -40.46
C MET A 1 -76.97 16.44 -41.32
N GLU A 2 -75.66 16.52 -41.10
CA GLU A 2 -74.78 17.39 -41.88
C GLU A 2 -73.46 16.67 -42.18
N LEU A 3 -73.03 16.84 -43.42
CA LEU A 3 -71.97 16.12 -44.12
C LEU A 3 -70.57 16.60 -43.69
N LYS A 4 -69.67 15.64 -43.52
CA LYS A 4 -68.21 15.84 -43.56
C LYS A 4 -67.76 16.28 -44.95
N PRO A 5 -66.67 17.05 -45.02
CA PRO A 5 -65.63 16.78 -45.99
C PRO A 5 -64.29 16.45 -45.32
N PHE A 6 -63.65 15.50 -45.96
CA PHE A 6 -62.37 14.88 -45.68
C PHE A 6 -61.26 15.77 -46.26
N LEU A 7 -60.22 16.09 -45.50
CA LEU A 7 -58.94 16.55 -46.03
C LEU A 7 -57.81 16.01 -45.16
N LEU A 8 -57.09 15.04 -45.72
CA LEU A 8 -55.78 14.59 -45.28
C LEU A 8 -54.81 15.77 -45.34
N LEU A 9 -54.05 16.01 -44.27
CA LEU A 9 -52.72 16.60 -44.40
C LEU A 9 -51.75 15.87 -43.46
N SER A 10 -50.89 15.06 -44.09
CA SER A 10 -49.72 14.44 -43.50
C SER A 10 -48.68 15.52 -43.21
N ALA A 11 -48.24 15.66 -41.96
CA ALA A 11 -47.00 16.34 -41.62
C ALA A 11 -46.24 15.50 -40.59
N ILE A 12 -45.30 14.72 -41.13
CA ILE A 12 -44.24 14.03 -40.41
C ILE A 12 -43.39 15.12 -39.75
N LEU A 13 -43.55 15.33 -38.44
CA LEU A 13 -42.62 16.18 -37.70
C LEU A 13 -41.39 15.32 -37.36
N GLY A 14 -40.34 15.60 -38.13
CA GLY A 14 -39.11 14.84 -38.15
C GLY A 14 -38.41 14.76 -36.79
N MET A 15 -37.96 13.53 -36.52
CA MET A 15 -36.80 13.24 -35.69
C MET A 15 -35.67 14.22 -35.97
N THR A 16 -35.36 15.06 -34.98
CA THR A 16 -34.05 15.70 -34.87
C THR A 16 -33.50 15.43 -33.47
N CYS A 17 -33.19 14.16 -33.19
CA CYS A 17 -32.16 13.83 -32.20
C CYS A 17 -30.79 14.07 -32.87
N LEU A 18 -30.50 15.32 -33.20
CA LEU A 18 -29.19 15.75 -33.65
C LEU A 18 -28.31 15.93 -32.40
N GLY A 19 -27.36 15.00 -32.23
CA GLY A 19 -26.10 15.30 -31.58
C GLY A 19 -26.07 15.21 -30.05
N CYS A 20 -26.50 14.09 -29.46
CA CYS A 20 -25.81 13.64 -28.24
C CYS A 20 -24.47 13.05 -28.68
N THR A 21 -23.45 13.89 -28.90
CA THR A 21 -22.07 13.40 -28.81
C THR A 21 -21.94 12.81 -27.41
N PRO A 22 -21.61 11.51 -27.26
CA PRO A 22 -21.39 10.97 -25.94
C PRO A 22 -20.29 11.80 -25.30
N ASP A 23 -20.61 12.45 -24.19
CA ASP A 23 -19.66 13.19 -23.39
C ASP A 23 -18.64 12.16 -22.89
N VAL A 24 -17.53 12.04 -23.63
CA VAL A 24 -16.47 11.10 -23.30
C VAL A 24 -15.85 11.64 -22.03
N ALA A 25 -16.27 11.05 -20.89
CA ALA A 25 -15.73 11.39 -19.59
C ALA A 25 -14.20 11.46 -19.70
N PRO A 26 -13.57 12.55 -19.21
CA PRO A 26 -12.14 12.73 -19.37
C PRO A 26 -11.41 11.52 -18.81
N LYS A 27 -10.52 10.93 -19.63
CA LYS A 27 -9.72 9.77 -19.24
C LYS A 27 -8.89 10.16 -18.01
N VAL A 28 -9.10 9.46 -16.90
CA VAL A 28 -8.34 9.69 -15.67
C VAL A 28 -6.87 9.39 -15.93
N ASP A 29 -6.00 10.34 -15.59
CA ASP A 29 -4.56 10.15 -15.59
C ASP A 29 -4.13 9.48 -14.26
N TYR A 30 -4.03 8.15 -14.28
CA TYR A 30 -3.67 7.38 -13.09
C TYR A 30 -2.22 7.60 -12.64
N ASP A 31 -1.33 8.09 -13.49
CA ASP A 31 0.03 8.43 -13.09
C ASP A 31 0.03 9.69 -12.21
N GLN A 32 -0.74 10.72 -12.59
CA GLN A 32 -0.93 11.91 -11.76
C GLN A 32 -1.61 11.59 -10.43
N VAL A 33 -2.63 10.71 -10.44
CA VAL A 33 -3.27 10.23 -9.20
C VAL A 33 -2.25 9.51 -8.32
N SER A 34 -1.42 8.64 -8.90
CA SER A 34 -0.37 7.91 -8.19
C SER A 34 0.66 8.85 -7.54
N ILE A 35 1.14 9.85 -8.30
CA ILE A 35 2.08 10.86 -7.80
C ILE A 35 1.47 11.62 -6.63
N LYS A 36 0.20 12.03 -6.73
CA LYS A 36 -0.49 12.74 -5.66
C LYS A 36 -0.65 11.87 -4.39
N VAL A 37 -1.15 10.65 -4.54
CA VAL A 37 -1.33 9.71 -3.41
C VAL A 37 -0.02 9.48 -2.69
N MET A 38 1.06 9.24 -3.45
CA MET A 38 2.38 9.05 -2.88
C MET A 38 2.91 10.34 -2.24
N GLY A 39 2.70 11.50 -2.85
CA GLY A 39 3.09 12.80 -2.29
C GLY A 39 2.42 13.10 -0.94
N ASP A 40 1.16 12.71 -0.76
CA ASP A 40 0.42 12.87 0.49
C ASP A 40 0.81 11.81 1.54
N LEU A 41 1.08 10.57 1.10
CA LEU A 41 1.42 9.43 1.95
C LEU A 41 2.83 9.54 2.55
N VAL A 42 3.82 9.80 1.69
CA VAL A 42 5.25 9.69 1.97
C VAL A 42 5.71 10.49 3.19
N PRO A 43 5.36 11.79 3.34
CA PRO A 43 5.82 12.60 4.46
C PRO A 43 5.38 12.06 5.82
N GLN A 44 4.27 11.34 5.86
CA GLN A 44 3.68 10.85 7.12
C GLN A 44 4.44 9.64 7.67
N LEU A 45 5.04 8.84 6.78
CA LEU A 45 5.76 7.61 7.12
C LEU A 45 7.08 7.88 7.85
N VAL A 46 7.71 9.02 7.60
CA VAL A 46 9.00 9.38 8.22
C VAL A 46 8.85 9.57 9.73
N GLY A 47 9.78 9.00 10.49
CA GLY A 47 9.82 9.08 11.95
C GLY A 47 9.99 7.73 12.62
N THR A 48 9.75 7.70 13.92
CA THR A 48 9.89 6.49 14.75
C THR A 48 8.52 5.92 15.09
N TRP A 49 8.38 4.61 14.91
CA TRP A 49 7.14 3.88 15.03
C TRP A 49 7.31 2.66 15.90
N LYS A 50 6.41 2.47 16.85
CA LYS A 50 6.34 1.23 17.61
C LYS A 50 5.46 0.22 16.91
N LEU A 51 5.95 -0.99 16.68
CA LEU A 51 5.15 -2.14 16.24
C LEU A 51 4.29 -2.60 17.41
N ARG A 52 3.14 -1.96 17.60
CA ARG A 52 2.29 -2.12 18.78
C ARG A 52 1.63 -3.49 18.81
N GLN A 53 1.14 -3.97 17.67
CA GLN A 53 0.58 -5.31 17.52
C GLN A 53 1.03 -5.93 16.20
N VAL A 54 1.61 -7.13 16.26
CA VAL A 54 1.94 -7.95 15.08
C VAL A 54 1.10 -9.21 15.15
N ARG A 55 0.10 -9.30 14.28
CA ARG A 55 -0.81 -10.45 14.20
C ARG A 55 -0.28 -11.43 13.17
N VAL A 56 -0.10 -12.66 13.60
CA VAL A 56 0.43 -13.75 12.81
C VAL A 56 -0.62 -14.83 12.72
N ASN A 57 -1.01 -15.16 11.50
CA ASN A 57 -1.81 -16.33 11.22
C ASN A 57 -0.87 -17.39 10.67
N PRO A 58 -0.51 -18.40 11.49
CA PRO A 58 0.30 -19.46 10.97
C PRO A 58 -0.44 -20.08 9.79
N GLN A 59 -1.75 -20.36 9.85
CA GLN A 59 -2.59 -21.14 8.91
C GLN A 59 -2.79 -20.58 7.49
N GLY A 60 -2.12 -19.49 7.09
CA GLY A 60 -2.33 -18.83 5.79
C GLY A 60 -1.93 -19.64 4.53
N PRO A 61 -2.51 -19.31 3.35
CA PRO A 61 -2.32 -20.05 2.10
C PRO A 61 -0.91 -19.97 1.48
N ASN A 62 -0.14 -18.89 1.74
CA ASN A 62 1.25 -18.74 1.26
C ASN A 62 2.25 -18.80 2.41
N ARG A 63 2.01 -19.73 3.33
CA ARG A 63 2.76 -19.94 4.57
C ARG A 63 4.26 -20.02 4.36
N ILE A 64 4.96 -19.25 5.17
CA ILE A 64 6.32 -19.54 5.58
C ILE A 64 6.33 -19.59 7.11
N ASN A 65 5.77 -20.66 7.70
CA ASN A 65 5.72 -20.82 9.17
C ASN A 65 7.07 -21.29 9.71
N ARG A 66 8.05 -20.38 9.72
CA ARG A 66 9.41 -20.70 10.19
C ARG A 66 9.54 -20.64 11.72
N LEU A 67 8.51 -20.14 12.42
CA LEU A 67 8.46 -20.06 13.89
C LEU A 67 7.73 -21.25 14.55
N ASN A 68 7.28 -22.25 13.79
CA ASN A 68 6.54 -23.41 14.32
C ASN A 68 5.28 -23.03 15.12
N LEU A 69 4.65 -21.90 14.80
CA LEU A 69 3.41 -21.49 15.45
C LEU A 69 2.26 -22.40 15.01
N THR A 70 1.48 -22.89 15.97
CA THR A 70 0.34 -23.79 15.71
C THR A 70 -1.00 -23.06 15.74
N LYS A 71 -1.05 -21.86 16.33
CA LYS A 71 -2.24 -21.04 16.51
C LYS A 71 -1.96 -19.58 16.15
N ASP A 72 -3.02 -18.88 15.79
CA ASP A 72 -2.98 -17.43 15.62
C ASP A 72 -2.37 -16.78 16.85
N SER A 73 -1.42 -15.88 16.60
CA SER A 73 -0.58 -15.29 17.63
C SER A 73 -0.51 -13.79 17.45
N THR A 74 -0.37 -13.06 18.55
CA THR A 74 -0.16 -11.61 18.51
C THR A 74 1.03 -11.26 19.38
N PHE A 75 2.07 -10.71 18.75
CA PHE A 75 3.18 -10.09 19.46
C PHE A 75 2.81 -8.65 19.77
N ARG A 76 2.98 -8.23 21.03
CA ARG A 76 2.71 -6.86 21.47
C ARG A 76 4.00 -6.13 21.71
N ASP A 77 4.04 -4.87 21.31
CA ASP A 77 5.21 -4.00 21.50
C ASP A 77 6.50 -4.65 20.99
N LEU A 78 6.42 -5.25 19.80
CA LEU A 78 7.44 -6.17 19.31
C LEU A 78 8.79 -5.48 19.09
N ALA A 79 8.78 -4.38 18.35
CA ALA A 79 9.97 -3.69 17.88
C ALA A 79 9.69 -2.19 17.67
N THR A 80 10.76 -1.43 17.49
CA THR A 80 10.70 -0.02 17.09
C THR A 80 11.29 0.13 15.69
N LEU A 81 10.58 0.80 14.79
CA LEU A 81 10.98 1.06 13.42
C LEU A 81 11.24 2.56 13.25
N THR A 82 12.46 2.93 12.88
CA THR A 82 12.78 4.30 12.46
C THR A 82 12.85 4.34 10.94
N ILE A 83 12.16 5.32 10.36
CA ILE A 83 12.02 5.49 8.91
C ILE A 83 12.58 6.85 8.51
N VAL A 84 13.48 6.85 7.51
CA VAL A 84 14.03 8.05 6.89
C VAL A 84 14.00 7.93 5.37
N PRO A 85 13.89 9.04 4.62
CA PRO A 85 14.05 9.01 3.17
C PRO A 85 15.41 8.43 2.78
N ALA A 86 15.47 7.63 1.72
CA ALA A 86 16.75 7.10 1.24
C ALA A 86 17.67 8.24 0.78
N VAL A 87 18.94 8.19 1.19
CA VAL A 87 19.92 9.24 0.88
C VAL A 87 20.26 9.26 -0.62
N LYS A 88 20.26 8.09 -1.26
CA LYS A 88 20.52 7.93 -2.69
C LYS A 88 19.42 7.06 -3.29
N PRO A 89 18.90 7.42 -4.47
CA PRO A 89 17.99 6.55 -5.18
C PRO A 89 18.71 5.25 -5.58
N ARG A 90 18.08 4.12 -5.32
CA ARG A 90 18.47 2.77 -5.71
C ARG A 90 18.09 2.49 -7.16
N THR A 91 17.02 3.11 -7.66
CA THR A 91 16.57 2.97 -9.05
C THR A 91 16.81 4.25 -9.86
N LEU A 92 17.42 4.12 -11.05
CA LEU A 92 17.60 5.20 -12.02
C LEU A 92 17.06 4.80 -13.41
N PRO A 93 16.29 5.67 -14.10
CA PRO A 93 15.85 7.00 -13.67
C PRO A 93 14.83 6.92 -12.52
N LYS A 94 14.72 8.01 -11.75
CA LYS A 94 13.78 8.09 -10.62
C LYS A 94 12.34 8.08 -11.14
N ASP A 95 11.54 7.11 -10.71
CA ASP A 95 10.09 7.08 -10.95
C ASP A 95 9.38 7.95 -9.90
N PRO A 96 8.67 9.02 -10.29
CA PRO A 96 7.99 9.91 -9.35
C PRO A 96 6.82 9.24 -8.60
N ARG A 97 6.36 8.07 -9.05
CA ARG A 97 5.31 7.28 -8.40
C ARG A 97 5.88 6.36 -7.32
N ARG A 98 7.20 6.25 -7.22
CA ARG A 98 7.86 5.37 -6.24
C ARG A 98 8.60 6.20 -5.21
N SER A 99 8.78 5.64 -4.03
CA SER A 99 9.57 6.26 -2.98
C SER A 99 10.39 5.20 -2.27
N GLU A 100 11.63 5.55 -1.96
CA GLU A 100 12.62 4.65 -1.41
C GLU A 100 13.06 5.21 -0.06
N TYR A 101 13.18 4.33 0.92
CA TYR A 101 13.47 4.68 2.31
C TYR A 101 14.51 3.76 2.91
N ASP A 102 15.12 4.28 3.95
CA ASP A 102 16.08 3.61 4.81
C ASP A 102 15.62 3.76 6.27
N GLY A 103 16.39 3.16 7.16
CA GLY A 103 16.15 3.28 8.58
C GLY A 103 16.68 2.10 9.36
N THR A 104 16.08 1.89 10.52
CA THR A 104 16.46 0.83 11.44
C THR A 104 15.25 0.15 12.06
N ILE A 105 15.39 -1.12 12.38
CA ILE A 105 14.47 -1.83 13.26
C ILE A 105 15.21 -2.25 14.53
N GLU A 106 14.69 -1.87 15.69
CA GLU A 106 15.19 -2.23 17.00
C GLU A 106 14.32 -3.35 17.59
N TYR A 107 14.95 -4.49 17.88
CA TYR A 107 14.30 -5.64 18.50
C TYR A 107 15.17 -6.16 19.65
N GLY A 108 14.61 -6.19 20.86
CA GLY A 108 15.38 -6.46 22.07
C GLY A 108 16.43 -5.37 22.32
N ASN A 109 17.71 -5.77 22.36
CA ASN A 109 18.86 -4.87 22.51
C ASN A 109 19.68 -4.74 21.21
N LYS A 110 19.09 -5.13 20.07
CA LYS A 110 19.73 -5.13 18.75
C LYS A 110 19.06 -4.13 17.83
N THR A 111 19.85 -3.56 16.93
CA THR A 111 19.40 -2.61 15.91
C THR A 111 19.90 -3.07 14.55
N TYR A 112 18.97 -3.24 13.61
CA TYR A 112 19.28 -3.73 12.27
C TYR A 112 18.96 -2.66 11.22
N PRO A 113 19.84 -2.44 10.24
CA PRO A 113 19.56 -1.53 9.14
C PRO A 113 18.51 -2.14 8.22
N ILE A 114 17.53 -1.34 7.82
CA ILE A 114 16.46 -1.77 6.91
C ILE A 114 16.35 -0.84 5.71
N GLN A 115 15.59 -1.29 4.72
CA GLN A 115 15.13 -0.48 3.62
C GLN A 115 13.71 -0.88 3.23
N PHE A 116 13.02 0.05 2.58
CA PHE A 116 11.79 -0.27 1.87
C PHE A 116 11.61 0.56 0.61
N ASP A 117 11.06 -0.09 -0.40
CA ASP A 117 10.62 0.53 -1.64
C ASP A 117 9.09 0.53 -1.63
N ILE A 118 8.50 1.69 -1.87
CA ILE A 118 7.05 1.91 -1.81
C ILE A 118 6.55 2.29 -3.19
N TRP A 119 5.44 1.67 -3.61
CA TRP A 119 4.77 1.97 -4.88
C TRP A 119 3.24 2.06 -4.68
N PRO A 120 2.52 2.69 -5.63
CA PRO A 120 1.10 2.96 -5.46
C PRO A 120 0.28 1.67 -5.42
N GLY A 121 -0.74 1.67 -4.56
CA GLY A 121 -1.68 0.57 -4.40
C GLY A 121 -2.89 0.69 -5.32
N THR A 122 -3.86 -0.21 -5.17
CA THR A 122 -5.07 -0.21 -6.02
C THR A 122 -6.00 0.98 -5.76
N TRP A 123 -5.78 1.72 -4.67
CA TRP A 123 -6.55 2.93 -4.34
C TRP A 123 -6.56 3.94 -5.48
N VAL A 124 -5.47 4.04 -6.25
CA VAL A 124 -5.37 4.98 -7.38
C VAL A 124 -6.45 4.79 -8.45
N TYR A 125 -7.02 3.58 -8.57
CA TYR A 125 -8.02 3.26 -9.59
C TYR A 125 -9.46 3.45 -9.11
N SER A 126 -9.73 3.30 -7.82
CA SER A 126 -11.09 3.13 -7.30
C SER A 126 -11.39 3.88 -6.00
N GLY A 127 -10.39 4.54 -5.40
CA GLY A 127 -10.49 5.10 -4.04
C GLY A 127 -10.67 4.03 -2.95
N LYS A 128 -10.47 2.75 -3.29
CA LYS A 128 -10.65 1.59 -2.41
C LYS A 128 -9.42 0.69 -2.41
N GLY A 129 -9.20 0.04 -1.27
CA GLY A 129 -8.04 -0.81 -1.04
C GLY A 129 -6.82 -0.01 -0.57
N PRO A 130 -5.63 -0.63 -0.58
CA PRO A 130 -4.43 -0.04 -0.02
C PRO A 130 -3.95 1.17 -0.82
N GLN A 131 -3.44 2.17 -0.10
CA GLN A 131 -2.88 3.38 -0.69
C GLN A 131 -1.55 3.08 -1.39
N ALA A 132 -0.77 2.18 -0.81
CA ALA A 132 0.51 1.75 -1.35
C ALA A 132 0.80 0.29 -0.99
N PHE A 133 1.82 -0.25 -1.64
CA PHE A 133 2.51 -1.46 -1.22
C PHE A 133 3.96 -1.11 -0.91
N LEU A 134 4.58 -1.89 -0.04
CA LEU A 134 5.98 -1.76 0.30
C LEU A 134 6.64 -3.14 0.37
N LEU A 135 7.90 -3.21 -0.06
CA LEU A 135 8.78 -4.34 0.21
C LEU A 135 9.71 -3.97 1.37
N PHE A 136 9.64 -4.69 2.49
CA PHE A 136 10.48 -4.47 3.67
C PHE A 136 11.65 -5.44 3.68
N SER A 137 12.89 -4.96 3.82
CA SER A 137 14.08 -5.81 3.76
C SER A 137 15.20 -5.28 4.65
N TYR A 138 16.17 -6.14 5.00
CA TYR A 138 17.42 -5.67 5.60
C TYR A 138 18.27 -4.89 4.58
N ARG A 139 19.11 -3.99 5.10
CA ARG A 139 20.09 -3.21 4.33
C ARG A 139 21.45 -3.22 5.03
N PHE A 140 22.01 -4.41 5.23
CA PHE A 140 23.37 -4.52 5.75
C PHE A 140 24.36 -3.89 4.76
N PRO A 141 25.45 -3.25 5.25
CA PRO A 141 26.56 -2.85 4.40
C PRO A 141 27.15 -4.03 3.63
N ASP A 142 27.72 -3.78 2.46
CA ASP A 142 28.42 -4.80 1.69
C ASP A 142 29.54 -5.43 2.52
N GLY A 143 29.56 -6.76 2.60
CA GLY A 143 30.56 -7.51 3.36
C GLY A 143 30.02 -8.80 3.96
N LEU A 144 30.86 -9.45 4.76
CA LEU A 144 30.44 -10.59 5.56
C LEU A 144 29.63 -10.11 6.77
N HIS A 145 28.51 -10.77 7.02
CA HIS A 145 27.63 -10.52 8.15
C HIS A 145 27.28 -11.85 8.81
N THR A 146 27.33 -11.87 10.14
CA THR A 146 26.95 -13.05 10.93
C THR A 146 25.51 -12.89 11.35
N ILE A 147 24.65 -13.82 10.93
CA ILE A 147 23.23 -13.79 11.28
C ILE A 147 23.06 -14.01 12.78
N GLU A 148 22.37 -13.07 13.43
CA GLU A 148 22.09 -13.12 14.88
C GLU A 148 20.71 -13.77 15.15
N PRO A 149 20.46 -14.36 16.33
CA PRO A 149 19.18 -14.99 16.64
C PRO A 149 17.97 -14.04 16.53
N GLU A 150 18.13 -12.78 16.94
CA GLU A 150 17.09 -11.76 16.86
C GLU A 150 16.77 -11.37 15.42
N GLU A 151 17.78 -11.31 14.55
CA GLU A 151 17.61 -11.12 13.10
C GLU A 151 16.85 -12.30 12.47
N GLU A 152 17.31 -13.52 12.76
CA GLU A 152 16.70 -14.74 12.26
C GLU A 152 15.23 -14.83 12.71
N PHE A 153 14.93 -14.43 13.96
CA PHE A 153 13.56 -14.37 14.45
C PHE A 153 12.68 -13.43 13.62
N LEU A 154 13.12 -12.21 13.34
CA LEU A 154 12.35 -11.23 12.56
C LEU A 154 12.10 -11.70 11.12
N GLU A 155 13.08 -12.37 10.50
CA GLU A 155 12.90 -12.99 9.19
C GLU A 155 11.92 -14.18 9.27
N LYS A 156 12.08 -15.06 10.27
CA LYS A 156 11.20 -16.21 10.47
C LYS A 156 9.76 -15.84 10.80
N LEU A 157 9.56 -14.67 11.41
CA LEU A 157 8.25 -14.09 11.67
C LEU A 157 7.53 -13.70 10.37
N GLY A 158 8.24 -13.54 9.25
CA GLY A 158 7.71 -13.01 8.00
C GLY A 158 7.61 -11.49 8.01
N LEU A 159 8.43 -10.81 8.83
CA LEU A 159 8.52 -9.35 8.81
C LEU A 159 9.44 -8.88 7.69
N ILE A 160 10.60 -9.51 7.57
CA ILE A 160 11.69 -9.12 6.67
C ILE A 160 11.61 -9.87 5.35
N ASN A 161 12.02 -9.21 4.27
CA ASN A 161 11.98 -9.67 2.88
C ASN A 161 10.56 -9.98 2.39
N GLU A 162 9.59 -9.23 2.91
CA GLU A 162 8.18 -9.42 2.63
C GLU A 162 7.50 -8.15 2.12
N THR A 163 6.41 -8.36 1.38
CA THR A 163 5.59 -7.28 0.83
C THR A 163 4.33 -7.08 1.67
N PHE A 164 4.06 -5.83 2.03
CA PHE A 164 2.87 -5.42 2.75
C PHE A 164 2.07 -4.43 1.92
N SER A 165 0.75 -4.44 2.11
CA SER A 165 -0.06 -3.29 1.75
C SER A 165 -0.05 -2.28 2.90
N LEU A 166 -0.13 -1.00 2.56
CA LEU A 166 -0.01 0.11 3.49
C LEU A 166 -1.32 0.89 3.55
N GLU A 167 -1.79 1.09 4.78
CA GLU A 167 -2.96 1.89 5.11
C GLU A 167 -2.58 2.94 6.17
N THR A 168 -2.90 4.20 5.90
CA THR A 168 -2.80 5.30 6.86
C THR A 168 -3.95 6.29 6.67
N THR A 169 -4.20 7.08 7.72
CA THR A 169 -5.15 8.17 7.69
C THR A 169 -4.38 9.48 7.84
N LEU A 170 -4.62 10.42 6.93
CA LEU A 170 -3.90 11.69 6.91
C LEU A 170 -3.92 12.39 8.29
N GLY A 171 -2.75 12.69 8.82
CA GLY A 171 -2.57 13.38 10.10
C GLY A 171 -2.76 12.51 11.34
N GLN A 172 -2.99 11.20 11.20
CA GLN A 172 -3.06 10.30 12.35
C GLN A 172 -1.67 9.71 12.68
N PRO A 173 -1.32 9.57 13.97
CA PRO A 173 -0.06 8.97 14.41
C PRO A 173 -0.11 7.44 14.35
N THR A 174 -0.85 6.87 13.40
CA THR A 174 -1.05 5.44 13.23
C THR A 174 -0.87 5.06 11.77
N MET A 175 -0.29 3.88 11.55
CA MET A 175 -0.28 3.23 10.25
C MET A 175 -0.49 1.74 10.44
N LYS A 176 -0.95 1.10 9.38
CA LYS A 176 -1.16 -0.34 9.35
C LYS A 176 -0.48 -0.92 8.13
N TRP A 177 0.27 -1.99 8.35
CA TRP A 177 0.76 -2.84 7.27
C TRP A 177 -0.06 -4.12 7.28
N VAL A 178 -0.63 -4.49 6.14
CA VAL A 178 -1.41 -5.73 6.00
C VAL A 178 -0.60 -6.68 5.12
N GLY A 179 -0.35 -7.88 5.63
CA GLY A 179 0.41 -8.88 4.88
C GLY A 179 -0.42 -9.49 3.77
N LEU A 180 0.26 -9.89 2.70
CA LEU A 180 -0.37 -10.47 1.52
C LEU A 180 -0.49 -12.01 1.64
N ASN A 181 -0.97 -12.48 2.80
CA ASN A 181 -1.12 -13.88 3.19
C ASN A 181 0.20 -14.67 3.40
N ARG A 182 1.26 -14.01 3.87
CA ARG A 182 2.62 -14.59 4.02
C ARG A 182 3.13 -14.61 5.48
N GLY A 183 2.31 -15.07 6.41
CA GLY A 183 2.67 -15.26 7.82
C GLY A 183 2.16 -14.14 8.73
N ILE A 184 2.58 -12.90 8.50
CA ILE A 184 1.98 -11.75 9.16
C ILE A 184 0.67 -11.39 8.44
N ASP A 185 -0.41 -11.26 9.19
CA ASP A 185 -1.69 -10.76 8.68
C ASP A 185 -1.72 -9.23 8.74
N GLN A 186 -1.32 -8.68 9.89
CA GLN A 186 -1.41 -7.25 10.15
C GLN A 186 -0.35 -6.80 11.16
N ILE A 187 0.17 -5.61 10.94
CA ILE A 187 1.00 -4.86 11.88
C ILE A 187 0.32 -3.53 12.13
N ASP A 188 0.00 -3.26 13.39
CA ASP A 188 -0.48 -1.96 13.85
C ASP A 188 0.68 -1.17 14.44
N PHE A 189 0.92 0.02 13.90
CA PHE A 189 1.97 0.92 14.34
C PHE A 189 1.40 2.15 15.03
N VAL A 190 2.16 2.66 16.01
CA VAL A 190 1.90 3.95 16.67
C VAL A 190 3.17 4.78 16.63
N LYS A 191 3.06 6.04 16.20
CA LYS A 191 4.20 6.97 16.15
C LYS A 191 4.64 7.35 17.56
N GLN A 192 5.95 7.44 17.79
CA GLN A 192 6.54 7.82 19.08
C GLN A 192 6.82 9.33 19.16
#